data_AF-B2WJX4-F1
#
_entry.id   AF-B2WJX4-F1
#
_cell.length_a   1.000
_cell.length_b   1.000
_cell.length_c   1.000
_cell.angle_alpha   90.00
_cell.angle_beta   90.00
_cell.angle_gamma   90.00
#
_symmetry.space_group_name_H-M   'P 1'
#
loop_
_entity.id
_entity.type
_entity.pdbx_description
1 polymer ?
#
loop_
_entity_poly.entity_id
_entity_poly.type
_entity_poly.pdbx_seq_one_letter_code
_entity_poly.pdbx_strand_id
1 'polypeptide(L)'
;MLAKYLAVLSVAAIAHGRVVVVKDRQAVAPVFDGRVKAAATAADFDTAASPFGKDNVKGQNLTFSQLIAFPDVPASLFDAGVGAKAIEVQINDQSIFVPGGVAANAQTAVRRTELNPNGGGNTTIGIKTLHVSLQPSATNPLNTSHEYLLTFLERADFSANLFVIRTGTLLGSDGSTKNDLVIQGNTGAGTKTLFTTPFTAGVWTNLALQLDFTANTLQVFQSSGNDALVKATEPLANDLSGNGEFHFGVNKNPTDAGADVLRSGFQESGILEGVVYGGIFIEDSASGTVTLS
;
A
#
# COMPACT_ATOMS: atom_id res chain seq x y z
N MET A 1 -64.85 -24.06 -13.51
CA MET A 1 -63.42 -23.81 -13.79
C MET A 1 -62.91 -22.77 -12.78
N LEU A 2 -62.18 -23.20 -11.75
CA LEU A 2 -61.54 -22.31 -10.77
C LEU A 2 -60.16 -21.90 -11.29
N ALA A 3 -59.90 -20.61 -11.49
CA ALA A 3 -58.57 -20.09 -11.75
C ALA A 3 -57.93 -19.65 -10.41
N LYS A 4 -56.85 -20.34 -10.03
CA LYS A 4 -55.97 -19.98 -8.91
C LYS A 4 -55.00 -18.90 -9.38
N TYR A 5 -55.04 -17.71 -8.78
CA TYR A 5 -53.97 -16.72 -8.90
C TYR A 5 -52.90 -17.01 -7.83
N LEU A 6 -51.70 -17.37 -8.29
CA LEU A 6 -50.50 -17.52 -7.48
C LEU A 6 -49.83 -16.14 -7.40
N ALA A 7 -49.86 -15.49 -6.24
CA ALA A 7 -49.07 -14.30 -6.00
C ALA A 7 -47.64 -14.72 -5.65
N VAL A 8 -46.70 -14.47 -6.56
CA VAL A 8 -45.26 -14.62 -6.29
C VAL A 8 -44.82 -13.37 -5.53
N LEU A 9 -44.56 -13.50 -4.23
CA LEU A 9 -43.83 -12.48 -3.47
C LEU A 9 -42.37 -12.49 -3.92
N SER A 10 -41.95 -11.43 -4.60
CA SER A 10 -40.54 -11.10 -4.81
C SER A 10 -39.95 -10.58 -3.50
N VAL A 11 -39.05 -11.34 -2.90
CA VAL A 11 -38.22 -10.87 -1.77
C VAL A 11 -37.13 -9.98 -2.36
N ALA A 12 -37.28 -8.67 -2.25
CA ALA A 12 -36.19 -7.73 -2.50
C ALA A 12 -35.14 -7.91 -1.41
N ALA A 13 -33.93 -8.31 -1.79
CA ALA A 13 -32.78 -8.33 -0.89
C ALA A 13 -32.43 -6.88 -0.51
N ILE A 14 -32.70 -6.49 0.73
CA ILE A 14 -32.25 -5.22 1.28
C ILE A 14 -30.75 -5.37 1.56
N ALA A 15 -29.92 -4.81 0.68
CA ALA A 15 -28.52 -4.56 0.98
C ALA A 15 -28.48 -3.59 2.18
N HIS A 16 -28.14 -4.11 3.36
CA HIS A 16 -27.95 -3.29 4.54
C HIS A 16 -26.65 -2.51 4.36
N GLY A 17 -26.76 -1.31 3.78
CA GLY A 17 -25.68 -0.34 3.80
C GLY A 17 -25.34 -0.03 5.26
N ARG A 18 -24.23 -0.59 5.75
CA ARG A 18 -23.75 -0.35 7.12
C ARG A 18 -23.30 1.11 7.18
N VAL A 19 -23.99 1.92 7.99
CA VAL A 19 -23.65 3.32 8.22
C VAL A 19 -22.28 3.38 8.89
N VAL A 20 -21.29 3.94 8.20
CA VAL A 20 -19.98 4.26 8.78
C VAL A 20 -20.17 5.43 9.74
N VAL A 21 -20.02 5.19 11.03
CA VAL A 21 -20.11 6.23 12.06
C VAL A 21 -18.75 6.89 12.19
N VAL A 22 -18.68 8.19 11.89
CA VAL A 22 -17.53 9.05 12.15
C VAL A 22 -17.48 9.30 13.66
N LYS A 23 -16.44 8.82 14.34
CA LYS A 23 -16.16 9.18 15.72
C LYS A 23 -15.02 10.19 15.77
N ASP A 24 -15.26 11.32 16.42
CA ASP A 24 -14.17 12.15 16.95
C ASP A 24 -13.43 11.37 18.05
N ARG A 25 -12.13 11.16 17.82
CA ARG A 25 -11.06 10.86 18.80
C ARG A 25 -11.43 10.00 20.01
N GLN A 26 -11.86 8.77 19.80
CA GLN A 26 -11.65 7.71 20.79
C GLN A 26 -10.69 6.69 20.20
N ALA A 27 -9.39 6.98 20.33
CA ALA A 27 -8.30 6.20 19.76
C ALA A 27 -8.25 4.80 20.40
N VAL A 28 -8.91 3.84 19.76
CA VAL A 28 -8.53 2.44 19.91
C VAL A 28 -7.10 2.35 19.37
N ALA A 29 -6.19 1.75 20.12
CA ALA A 29 -4.82 1.57 19.66
C ALA A 29 -4.81 0.82 18.31
N PRO A 30 -4.01 1.27 17.32
CA PRO A 30 -3.88 0.55 16.08
C PRO A 30 -3.48 -0.91 16.31
N VAL A 31 -3.96 -1.81 15.47
CA VAL A 31 -3.51 -3.21 15.41
C VAL A 31 -2.04 -3.26 15.02
N PHE A 32 -1.62 -2.35 14.15
CA PHE A 32 -0.23 -2.08 13.81
C PHE A 32 -0.04 -0.57 13.71
N ASP A 33 1.03 -0.04 14.33
CA ASP A 33 1.39 1.38 14.25
C ASP A 33 2.80 1.51 13.65
N GLY A 34 2.84 1.85 12.37
CA GLY A 34 4.07 2.08 11.60
C GLY A 34 4.52 3.54 11.59
N ARG A 35 3.80 4.43 12.30
CA ARG A 35 4.16 5.86 12.32
C ARG A 35 5.48 6.06 13.05
N VAL A 36 6.40 6.71 12.35
CA VAL A 36 7.81 6.82 12.78
C VAL A 36 7.92 7.93 13.81
N LYS A 37 8.46 7.61 15.00
CA LYS A 37 8.64 8.58 16.09
C LYS A 37 9.55 9.73 15.63
N ALA A 38 9.28 10.96 16.10
CA ALA A 38 10.10 12.13 15.79
C ALA A 38 11.61 11.91 16.07
N ALA A 39 11.93 11.22 17.17
CA ALA A 39 13.30 10.93 17.58
C ALA A 39 13.97 9.76 16.85
N ALA A 40 13.25 9.04 15.97
CA ALA A 40 13.80 7.89 15.27
C ALA A 40 15.00 8.29 14.39
N THR A 41 15.97 7.42 14.25
CA THR A 41 17.12 7.58 13.35
C THR A 41 17.06 6.54 12.24
N ALA A 42 17.81 6.75 11.16
CA ALA A 42 17.87 5.78 10.06
C ALA A 42 18.40 4.42 10.56
N ALA A 43 19.34 4.45 11.53
CA ALA A 43 19.90 3.25 12.15
C ALA A 43 18.85 2.40 12.90
N ASP A 44 17.76 3.00 13.38
CA ASP A 44 16.72 2.25 14.09
C ASP A 44 16.06 1.20 13.18
N PHE A 45 15.98 1.46 11.86
CA PHE A 45 15.43 0.58 10.83
C PHE A 45 16.26 -0.70 10.61
N ASP A 46 17.49 -0.75 11.11
CA ASP A 46 18.33 -1.94 11.08
C ASP A 46 18.21 -2.78 12.37
N THR A 47 17.31 -2.39 13.29
CA THR A 47 17.16 -3.01 14.60
C THR A 47 15.70 -3.38 14.89
N ALA A 48 15.48 -4.13 15.96
CA ALA A 48 14.14 -4.45 16.44
C ALA A 48 13.39 -3.25 17.07
N ALA A 49 14.03 -2.08 17.20
CA ALA A 49 13.38 -0.86 17.69
C ALA A 49 12.48 -0.20 16.63
N SER A 50 12.71 -0.51 15.35
CA SER A 50 11.85 -0.10 14.24
C SER A 50 10.48 -0.80 14.31
N PRO A 51 9.38 -0.11 13.95
CA PRO A 51 8.10 -0.75 13.73
C PRO A 51 8.10 -1.63 12.48
N PHE A 52 9.19 -1.64 11.70
CA PHE A 52 9.34 -2.46 10.50
C PHE A 52 10.45 -3.50 10.66
N GLY A 53 10.34 -4.60 9.92
CA GLY A 53 11.33 -5.67 9.88
C GLY A 53 12.67 -5.16 9.36
N LYS A 54 13.77 -5.70 9.90
CA LYS A 54 15.14 -5.25 9.59
C LYS A 54 15.84 -6.05 8.49
N ASP A 55 15.28 -7.18 8.08
CA ASP A 55 16.01 -8.18 7.27
C ASP A 55 15.68 -8.08 5.77
N ASN A 56 14.39 -8.11 5.41
CA ASN A 56 13.89 -8.03 4.04
C ASN A 56 12.83 -6.90 3.95
N VAL A 57 12.53 -6.33 2.78
CA VAL A 57 13.03 -6.63 1.42
C VAL A 57 13.97 -5.49 0.95
N LYS A 58 15.26 -5.76 0.77
CA LYS A 58 16.27 -4.79 0.29
C LYS A 58 17.43 -5.46 -0.45
N GLY A 59 18.29 -4.68 -1.09
CA GLY A 59 19.51 -5.20 -1.72
C GLY A 59 20.40 -5.98 -0.75
N GLN A 60 21.01 -7.09 -1.19
CA GLN A 60 21.77 -8.00 -0.30
C GLN A 60 22.87 -7.33 0.53
N ASN A 61 23.52 -6.30 -0.03
CA ASN A 61 24.64 -5.61 0.60
C ASN A 61 24.24 -4.24 1.17
N LEU A 62 22.94 -3.99 1.30
CA LEU A 62 22.40 -2.73 1.80
C LEU A 62 21.76 -2.92 3.17
N THR A 63 21.78 -1.87 3.97
CA THR A 63 20.98 -1.72 5.19
C THR A 63 19.77 -0.84 4.91
N PHE A 64 18.72 -0.91 5.74
CA PHE A 64 17.61 0.03 5.61
C PHE A 64 18.05 1.45 5.96
N SER A 65 19.00 1.62 6.89
CA SER A 65 19.56 2.94 7.19
C SER A 65 20.23 3.63 5.99
N GLN A 66 20.65 2.88 4.97
CA GLN A 66 21.18 3.41 3.71
C GLN A 66 20.10 3.79 2.69
N LEU A 67 18.87 3.33 2.90
CA LEU A 67 17.74 3.45 1.95
C LEU A 67 16.54 4.18 2.55
N ILE A 68 16.64 4.62 3.80
CA ILE A 68 15.63 5.43 4.49
C ILE A 68 16.22 6.81 4.76
N ALA A 69 15.54 7.83 4.24
CA ALA A 69 15.82 9.23 4.56
C ALA A 69 14.66 9.86 5.33
N PHE A 70 14.93 11.01 5.96
CA PHE A 70 13.92 11.84 6.60
C PHE A 70 13.74 13.12 5.78
N PRO A 71 12.71 13.18 4.92
CA PRO A 71 12.50 14.33 4.05
C PRO A 71 12.00 15.54 4.84
N ASP A 72 12.36 16.74 4.38
CA ASP A 72 11.81 17.99 4.91
C ASP A 72 10.46 18.28 4.25
N VAL A 73 9.41 17.69 4.81
CA VAL A 73 8.01 17.85 4.37
C VAL A 73 7.10 18.13 5.56
N PRO A 74 5.96 18.81 5.36
CA PRO A 74 4.93 18.89 6.39
C PRO A 74 4.50 17.50 6.85
N ALA A 75 4.17 17.36 8.14
CA ALA A 75 3.60 16.12 8.66
C ALA A 75 2.35 15.72 7.88
N SER A 76 2.19 14.42 7.58
CA SER A 76 0.97 13.93 6.95
C SER A 76 -0.23 14.05 7.91
N LEU A 77 -1.44 13.87 7.36
CA LEU A 77 -2.70 13.93 8.10
C LEU A 77 -2.65 13.15 9.42
N PHE A 78 -2.12 11.93 9.40
CA PHE A 78 -2.11 11.03 10.55
C PHE A 78 -0.83 11.04 11.39
N ASP A 79 0.17 11.84 11.00
CA ASP A 79 1.39 12.02 11.77
C ASP A 79 1.32 13.21 12.73
N ALA A 80 0.69 14.31 12.30
CA ALA A 80 0.65 15.57 13.03
C ALA A 80 0.07 15.43 14.45
N GLY A 81 -1.01 14.66 14.60
CA GLY A 81 -1.68 14.47 15.88
C GLY A 81 -0.92 13.60 16.89
N VAL A 82 0.07 12.82 16.45
CA VAL A 82 0.85 11.89 17.29
C VAL A 82 2.34 12.25 17.38
N GLY A 83 2.76 13.35 16.76
CA GLY A 83 4.16 13.76 16.73
C GLY A 83 5.07 12.76 16.00
N ALA A 84 4.52 12.08 14.99
CA ALA A 84 5.30 11.24 14.09
C ALA A 84 5.93 12.09 12.97
N LYS A 85 6.85 11.49 12.24
CA LYS A 85 7.51 12.12 11.08
C LYS A 85 7.46 11.21 9.87
N ALA A 86 7.52 11.84 8.69
CA ALA A 86 7.61 11.14 7.42
C ALA A 86 8.96 10.45 7.23
N ILE A 87 8.96 9.43 6.39
CA ILE A 87 10.17 8.78 5.87
C ILE A 87 10.13 8.78 4.35
N GLU A 88 11.29 8.80 3.72
CA GLU A 88 11.43 8.50 2.32
C GLU A 88 12.03 7.10 2.18
N VAL A 89 11.33 6.21 1.49
CA VAL A 89 11.85 4.89 1.13
C VAL A 89 12.47 5.00 -0.25
N GLN A 90 13.77 4.69 -0.33
CA GLN A 90 14.59 4.90 -1.52
C GLN A 90 15.03 3.57 -2.14
N ILE A 91 15.26 3.60 -3.44
CA ILE A 91 15.97 2.57 -4.20
C ILE A 91 17.15 3.18 -4.94
N ASN A 92 18.20 2.40 -5.10
CA ASN A 92 19.36 2.73 -5.93
C ASN A 92 19.76 1.53 -6.80
N ASP A 93 20.83 1.67 -7.59
CA ASP A 93 21.35 0.61 -8.45
C ASP A 93 21.58 -0.74 -7.73
N GLN A 94 21.89 -0.70 -6.43
CA GLN A 94 22.20 -1.87 -5.61
C GLN A 94 20.97 -2.48 -4.91
N SER A 95 19.78 -1.90 -5.07
CA SER A 95 18.51 -2.41 -4.51
C SER A 95 18.01 -3.69 -5.21
N ILE A 96 18.90 -4.65 -5.48
CA ILE A 96 18.60 -5.95 -6.09
C ILE A 96 18.31 -6.96 -4.98
N PHE A 97 17.03 -7.31 -4.82
CA PHE A 97 16.61 -8.30 -3.85
C PHE A 97 16.96 -9.73 -4.30
N VAL A 98 17.38 -10.55 -3.35
CA VAL A 98 17.70 -11.96 -3.60
C VAL A 98 16.98 -12.83 -2.56
N PRO A 99 15.78 -13.33 -2.91
CA PRO A 99 14.97 -14.17 -2.04
C PRO A 99 15.76 -15.36 -1.46
N GLY A 100 15.71 -15.49 -0.14
CA GLY A 100 16.38 -16.57 0.59
C GLY A 100 17.91 -16.52 0.56
N GLY A 101 18.52 -15.43 0.08
CA GLY A 101 19.98 -15.32 -0.06
C GLY A 101 20.58 -16.22 -1.15
N VAL A 102 19.75 -16.88 -1.96
CA VAL A 102 20.20 -17.80 -3.01
C VAL A 102 20.46 -17.01 -4.29
N ALA A 103 21.71 -16.90 -4.73
CA ALA A 103 22.10 -16.07 -5.88
C ALA A 103 21.29 -16.34 -7.16
N ALA A 104 20.88 -17.59 -7.42
CA ALA A 104 20.03 -17.94 -8.57
C ALA A 104 18.62 -17.30 -8.53
N ASN A 105 18.16 -16.93 -7.33
CA ASN A 105 16.88 -16.26 -7.12
C ASN A 105 16.95 -14.74 -7.32
N ALA A 106 18.14 -14.19 -7.60
CA ALA A 106 18.32 -12.74 -7.73
C ALA A 106 17.33 -12.15 -8.73
N GLN A 107 16.64 -11.09 -8.29
CA GLN A 107 15.68 -10.35 -9.10
C GLN A 107 16.42 -9.19 -9.78
N THR A 108 17.30 -9.51 -10.72
CA THR A 108 18.28 -8.59 -11.31
C THR A 108 17.69 -7.42 -12.10
N ALA A 109 16.46 -7.55 -12.59
CA ALA A 109 15.81 -6.54 -13.41
C ALA A 109 14.86 -5.62 -12.63
N VAL A 110 14.63 -5.86 -11.34
CA VAL A 110 13.84 -4.98 -10.45
C VAL A 110 14.74 -4.26 -9.45
N ARG A 111 14.25 -3.14 -8.90
CA ARG A 111 14.87 -2.44 -7.78
C ARG A 111 13.87 -2.29 -6.65
N ARG A 112 14.18 -2.85 -5.48
CA ARG A 112 13.22 -3.04 -4.39
C ARG A 112 13.78 -2.63 -3.05
N THR A 113 13.01 -1.83 -2.33
CA THR A 113 13.18 -1.57 -0.90
C THR A 113 11.79 -1.46 -0.30
N GLU A 114 11.43 -2.41 0.55
CA GLU A 114 10.09 -2.52 1.12
C GLU A 114 10.20 -2.82 2.60
N LEU A 115 9.44 -2.06 3.37
CA LEU A 115 9.30 -2.19 4.81
C LEU A 115 8.08 -3.05 5.11
N ASN A 116 8.29 -4.10 5.90
CA ASN A 116 7.24 -4.99 6.35
C ASN A 116 6.93 -4.73 7.83
N PRO A 117 5.67 -4.83 8.30
CA PRO A 117 5.34 -4.71 9.72
C PRO A 117 6.20 -5.62 10.63
N ASN A 118 6.72 -5.06 11.72
CA ASN A 118 7.40 -5.81 12.79
C ASN A 118 6.55 -5.74 14.07
N GLY A 119 5.95 -6.88 14.44
CA GLY A 119 5.02 -6.97 15.56
C GLY A 119 3.61 -6.49 15.23
N GLY A 120 2.85 -6.12 16.26
CA GLY A 120 1.42 -5.81 16.15
C GLY A 120 0.51 -7.04 16.28
N GLY A 121 -0.79 -6.81 16.17
CA GLY A 121 -1.82 -7.86 16.15
C GLY A 121 -2.07 -8.39 14.74
N ASN A 122 -3.10 -9.24 14.59
CA ASN A 122 -3.45 -9.78 13.28
C ASN A 122 -4.05 -8.70 12.36
N THR A 123 -3.34 -8.39 11.27
CA THR A 123 -3.71 -7.35 10.29
C THR A 123 -4.54 -7.86 9.11
N THR A 124 -4.85 -9.15 9.06
CA THR A 124 -5.56 -9.80 7.93
C THR A 124 -6.77 -10.63 8.34
N ILE A 125 -7.32 -10.40 9.54
CA ILE A 125 -8.54 -11.07 10.03
C ILE A 125 -9.66 -10.06 10.31
N GLY A 126 -10.88 -10.42 9.92
CA GLY A 126 -12.08 -9.62 10.14
C GLY A 126 -12.13 -8.43 9.18
N ILE A 127 -12.35 -7.24 9.73
CA ILE A 127 -12.29 -5.98 8.97
C ILE A 127 -11.14 -5.15 9.51
N LYS A 128 -10.25 -4.73 8.61
CA LYS A 128 -9.07 -3.93 8.94
C LYS A 128 -9.00 -2.76 8.00
N THR A 129 -8.56 -1.60 8.49
CA THR A 129 -8.33 -0.45 7.61
C THR A 129 -6.85 -0.10 7.62
N LEU A 130 -6.19 -0.23 6.46
CA LEU A 130 -4.85 0.31 6.26
C LEU A 130 -4.96 1.80 5.99
N HIS A 131 -4.20 2.60 6.73
CA HIS A 131 -3.97 4.02 6.47
C HIS A 131 -2.54 4.21 5.98
N VAL A 132 -2.38 5.02 4.94
CA VAL A 132 -1.09 5.43 4.41
C VAL A 132 -1.23 6.77 3.68
N SER A 133 -0.29 7.68 3.94
CA SER A 133 -0.12 8.92 3.19
C SER A 133 1.12 8.80 2.31
N LEU A 134 0.97 9.14 1.03
CA LEU A 134 2.04 9.04 0.03
C LEU A 134 2.28 10.40 -0.62
N GLN A 135 3.54 10.70 -0.93
CA GLN A 135 3.90 11.84 -1.77
C GLN A 135 5.09 11.47 -2.67
N PRO A 136 5.15 11.95 -3.92
CA PRO A 136 6.37 11.83 -4.73
C PRO A 136 7.54 12.52 -4.02
N SER A 137 8.72 11.89 -4.03
CA SER A 137 9.92 12.56 -3.54
C SER A 137 10.30 13.74 -4.42
N ALA A 138 10.52 14.90 -3.79
CA ALA A 138 11.00 16.09 -4.50
C ALA A 138 12.50 16.02 -4.82
N THR A 139 13.28 15.32 -3.98
CA THR A 139 14.74 15.19 -4.12
C THR A 139 15.14 14.01 -4.99
N ASN A 140 14.37 12.92 -4.94
CA ASN A 140 14.65 11.66 -5.63
C ASN A 140 13.41 11.22 -6.43
N PRO A 141 12.97 12.00 -7.44
CA PRO A 141 11.73 11.74 -8.15
C PRO A 141 11.77 10.39 -8.87
N LEU A 142 10.62 9.71 -8.92
CA LEU A 142 10.46 8.48 -9.69
C LEU A 142 10.59 8.73 -11.20
N ASN A 143 11.21 7.80 -11.93
CA ASN A 143 11.13 7.79 -13.39
C ASN A 143 9.81 7.16 -13.85
N THR A 144 8.81 7.98 -14.20
CA THR A 144 7.46 7.51 -14.54
C THR A 144 7.34 6.74 -15.86
N SER A 145 8.43 6.52 -16.61
CA SER A 145 8.43 5.54 -17.71
C SER A 145 8.43 4.09 -17.22
N HIS A 146 8.79 3.85 -15.96
CA HIS A 146 8.74 2.53 -15.32
C HIS A 146 7.45 2.37 -14.52
N GLU A 147 7.09 1.12 -14.23
CA GLU A 147 6.06 0.78 -13.27
C GLU A 147 6.65 0.68 -11.86
N TYR A 148 5.92 1.17 -10.87
CA TYR A 148 6.26 1.03 -9.45
C TYR A 148 5.12 0.39 -8.67
N LEU A 149 5.43 -0.55 -7.79
CA LEU A 149 4.54 -1.02 -6.74
C LEU A 149 4.96 -0.35 -5.42
N LEU A 150 4.01 0.31 -4.76
CA LEU A 150 4.29 1.18 -3.61
C LEU A 150 3.79 0.63 -2.28
N THR A 151 2.58 0.08 -2.28
CA THR A 151 1.99 -0.51 -1.09
C THR A 151 1.12 -1.67 -1.50
N PHE A 152 1.37 -2.84 -0.94
CA PHE A 152 0.64 -4.05 -1.31
C PHE A 152 0.55 -5.02 -0.15
N LEU A 153 -0.40 -5.94 -0.26
CA LEU A 153 -0.56 -7.06 0.65
C LEU A 153 -0.28 -8.35 -0.13
N GLU A 154 0.89 -8.94 0.09
CA GLU A 154 1.32 -10.19 -0.55
C GLU A 154 0.69 -11.39 0.15
N ARG A 155 0.14 -12.35 -0.60
CA ARG A 155 -0.43 -13.58 -0.02
C ARG A 155 0.63 -14.35 0.76
N ALA A 156 0.21 -15.04 1.82
CA ALA A 156 1.13 -15.82 2.67
C ALA A 156 1.89 -16.95 1.92
N ASP A 157 1.40 -17.37 0.75
CA ASP A 157 2.06 -18.34 -0.13
C ASP A 157 2.86 -17.69 -1.27
N PHE A 158 3.00 -16.36 -1.26
CA PHE A 158 3.74 -15.54 -2.23
C PHE A 158 3.23 -15.65 -3.68
N SER A 159 1.99 -16.13 -3.88
CA SER A 159 1.49 -16.42 -5.24
C SER A 159 0.86 -15.20 -5.93
N ALA A 160 0.45 -14.19 -5.18
CA ALA A 160 -0.28 -13.03 -5.65
C ALA A 160 -0.28 -11.91 -4.61
N ASN A 161 -0.65 -10.71 -5.05
CA ASN A 161 -0.99 -9.61 -4.16
C ASN A 161 -2.51 -9.49 -4.06
N LEU A 162 -3.04 -9.31 -2.85
CA LEU A 162 -4.47 -9.13 -2.57
C LEU A 162 -4.96 -7.73 -2.98
N PHE A 163 -4.08 -6.74 -2.91
CA PHE A 163 -4.20 -5.46 -3.60
C PHE A 163 -2.79 -4.89 -3.83
N VAL A 164 -2.68 -3.92 -4.74
CA VAL A 164 -1.45 -3.18 -5.00
C VAL A 164 -1.79 -1.72 -5.30
N ILE A 165 -1.11 -0.79 -4.63
CA ILE A 165 -1.05 0.62 -5.01
C ILE A 165 0.17 0.80 -5.92
N ARG A 166 -0.06 1.22 -7.17
CA ARG A 166 0.96 1.40 -8.20
C ARG A 166 1.07 2.84 -8.67
N THR A 167 2.18 3.18 -9.31
CA THR A 167 2.33 4.43 -10.07
C THR A 167 3.30 4.23 -11.24
N GLY A 168 3.51 5.27 -12.05
CA GLY A 168 4.32 5.19 -13.26
C GLY A 168 3.60 4.49 -14.42
N THR A 169 4.34 4.13 -15.46
CA THR A 169 3.78 3.47 -16.64
C THR A 169 3.62 1.99 -16.36
N LEU A 170 2.41 1.58 -15.94
CA LEU A 170 2.07 0.19 -15.64
C LEU A 170 2.40 -0.71 -16.85
N LEU A 171 2.95 -1.90 -16.58
CA LEU A 171 3.33 -2.83 -17.64
C LEU A 171 2.10 -3.23 -18.47
N GLY A 172 2.19 -3.06 -19.80
CA GLY A 172 1.10 -3.33 -20.73
C GLY A 172 0.04 -2.22 -20.81
N SER A 173 0.20 -1.10 -20.10
CA SER A 173 -0.65 0.09 -20.25
C SER A 173 -0.12 1.06 -21.32
N ASP A 174 -0.94 2.03 -21.71
CA ASP A 174 -0.56 3.14 -22.60
C ASP A 174 0.12 4.31 -21.86
N GLY A 175 0.33 4.19 -20.54
CA GLY A 175 0.92 5.22 -19.69
C GLY A 175 0.02 6.43 -19.44
N SER A 176 -1.29 6.34 -19.72
CA SER A 176 -2.25 7.43 -19.49
C SER A 176 -2.34 7.87 -18.02
N THR A 177 -2.13 6.96 -17.07
CA THR A 177 -2.18 7.20 -15.62
C THR A 177 -0.78 7.26 -14.98
N LYS A 178 0.27 7.54 -15.75
CA LYS A 178 1.67 7.41 -15.25
C LYS A 178 2.05 8.35 -14.10
N ASN A 179 1.26 9.40 -13.87
CA ASN A 179 1.43 10.36 -12.78
C ASN A 179 0.37 10.21 -11.68
N ASP A 180 -0.36 9.09 -11.68
CA ASP A 180 -1.42 8.80 -10.72
C ASP A 180 -1.01 7.66 -9.80
N LEU A 181 -1.68 7.55 -8.65
CA LEU A 181 -1.76 6.32 -7.89
C LEU A 181 -2.90 5.48 -8.46
N VAL A 182 -2.60 4.24 -8.83
CA VAL A 182 -3.55 3.25 -9.34
C VAL A 182 -3.67 2.13 -8.34
N ILE A 183 -4.86 1.96 -7.75
CA ILE A 183 -5.15 0.88 -6.80
C ILE A 183 -5.76 -0.28 -7.56
N GLN A 184 -5.05 -1.40 -7.59
CA GLN A 184 -5.50 -2.63 -8.21
C GLN A 184 -5.83 -3.68 -7.15
N GLY A 185 -6.85 -4.49 -7.43
CA GLY A 185 -7.25 -5.62 -6.61
C GLY A 185 -6.36 -6.85 -6.78
N ASN A 186 -6.89 -8.00 -6.41
CA ASN A 186 -6.15 -9.26 -6.33
C ASN A 186 -5.54 -9.66 -7.69
N THR A 187 -4.21 -9.85 -7.72
CA THR A 187 -3.48 -10.15 -8.96
C THR A 187 -3.62 -11.60 -9.41
N GLY A 188 -3.98 -12.52 -8.50
CA GLY A 188 -4.31 -13.91 -8.80
C GLY A 188 -5.74 -14.08 -9.35
N ALA A 189 -6.57 -13.03 -9.29
CA ALA A 189 -7.96 -13.04 -9.72
C ALA A 189 -8.21 -12.11 -10.93
N GLY A 190 -7.20 -11.98 -11.80
CA GLY A 190 -7.30 -11.23 -13.06
C GLY A 190 -7.13 -9.72 -12.96
N THR A 191 -6.54 -9.21 -11.87
CA THR A 191 -6.11 -7.81 -11.63
C THR A 191 -7.05 -6.74 -12.18
N LYS A 192 -7.90 -6.16 -11.33
CA LYS A 192 -8.79 -5.06 -11.71
C LYS A 192 -8.35 -3.75 -11.08
N THR A 193 -8.38 -2.65 -11.83
CA THR A 193 -8.29 -1.31 -11.25
C THR A 193 -9.54 -1.02 -10.44
N LEU A 194 -9.36 -0.71 -9.16
CA LEU A 194 -10.43 -0.39 -8.21
C LEU A 194 -10.60 1.13 -8.04
N PHE A 195 -9.51 1.88 -8.12
CA PHE A 195 -9.51 3.33 -7.97
C PHE A 195 -8.24 3.94 -8.57
N THR A 196 -8.33 5.18 -9.06
CA THR A 196 -7.19 5.98 -9.55
C THR A 196 -7.32 7.39 -9.00
N THR A 197 -6.22 7.97 -8.53
CA THR A 197 -6.19 9.36 -8.02
C THR A 197 -4.84 10.03 -8.34
N PRO A 198 -4.78 11.35 -8.53
CA PRO A 198 -3.52 12.04 -8.83
C PRO A 198 -2.43 11.80 -7.77
N PHE A 199 -1.19 11.63 -8.22
CA PHE A 199 -0.01 11.55 -7.36
C PHE A 199 0.82 12.83 -7.48
N THR A 200 0.27 13.93 -6.98
CA THR A 200 0.80 15.27 -7.20
C THR A 200 2.01 15.58 -6.31
N ALA A 201 3.09 16.08 -6.91
CA ALA A 201 4.27 16.50 -6.18
C ALA A 201 3.95 17.62 -5.16
N GLY A 202 4.56 17.55 -3.97
CA GLY A 202 4.35 18.54 -2.92
C GLY A 202 3.01 18.41 -2.17
N VAL A 203 2.17 17.43 -2.52
CA VAL A 203 0.86 17.21 -1.92
C VAL A 203 0.77 15.79 -1.40
N TRP A 204 0.45 15.63 -0.12
CA TRP A 204 0.11 14.32 0.42
C TRP A 204 -1.15 13.78 -0.26
N THR A 205 -1.08 12.56 -0.79
CA THR A 205 -2.26 11.76 -1.12
C THR A 205 -2.51 10.81 0.06
N ASN A 206 -3.54 11.09 0.86
CA ASN A 206 -3.92 10.26 1.99
C ASN A 206 -4.88 9.18 1.52
N LEU A 207 -4.62 7.93 1.89
CA LEU A 207 -5.45 6.78 1.55
C LEU A 207 -5.80 6.00 2.81
N ALA A 208 -7.06 5.54 2.85
CA ALA A 208 -7.42 4.43 3.70
C ALA A 208 -8.11 3.32 2.91
N LEU A 209 -7.63 2.09 3.05
CA LEU A 209 -8.20 0.91 2.42
C LEU A 209 -8.87 0.06 3.49
N GLN A 210 -10.20 0.08 3.52
CA GLN A 210 -10.95 -0.84 4.37
C GLN A 210 -11.04 -2.19 3.68
N LEU A 211 -10.42 -3.17 4.31
CA LEU A 211 -10.28 -4.55 3.86
C LEU A 211 -11.20 -5.43 4.71
N ASP A 212 -12.29 -5.90 4.11
CA ASP A 212 -13.17 -6.87 4.75
C ASP A 212 -12.78 -8.28 4.29
N PHE A 213 -11.96 -8.95 5.10
CA PHE A 213 -11.50 -10.32 4.87
C PHE A 213 -12.62 -11.36 5.05
N THR A 214 -13.76 -10.97 5.61
CA THR A 214 -14.92 -11.84 5.79
C THR A 214 -15.83 -11.78 4.56
N ALA A 215 -16.09 -10.58 4.06
CA ALA A 215 -16.94 -10.35 2.89
C ALA A 215 -16.17 -10.36 1.55
N ASN A 216 -14.84 -10.40 1.58
CA ASN A 216 -13.98 -10.23 0.39
C ASN A 216 -14.30 -8.94 -0.36
N THR A 217 -14.18 -7.82 0.35
CA THR A 217 -14.36 -6.49 -0.25
C THR A 217 -13.24 -5.53 0.14
N LEU A 218 -12.99 -4.57 -0.74
CA LEU A 218 -12.09 -3.44 -0.53
C LEU A 218 -12.85 -2.14 -0.78
N GLN A 219 -12.82 -1.22 0.18
CA GLN A 219 -13.34 0.14 0.03
C GLN A 219 -12.20 1.15 0.12
N VAL A 220 -12.19 2.14 -0.78
CA VAL A 220 -11.18 3.20 -0.80
C VAL A 220 -11.74 4.48 -0.20
N PHE A 221 -10.96 5.07 0.70
CA PHE A 221 -11.11 6.43 1.17
C PHE A 221 -9.89 7.23 0.73
N GLN A 222 -10.10 8.48 0.33
CA GLN A 222 -9.02 9.33 -0.17
C GLN A 222 -9.23 10.79 0.24
N SER A 223 -8.11 11.49 0.48
CA SER A 223 -8.05 12.95 0.54
C SER A 223 -6.68 13.45 0.12
N SER A 224 -6.52 14.77 0.01
CA SER A 224 -5.27 15.43 -0.36
C SER A 224 -4.84 16.43 0.71
N GLY A 225 -3.52 16.62 0.87
CA GLY A 225 -2.96 17.52 1.87
C GLY A 225 -3.38 17.14 3.28
N ASN A 226 -4.05 18.07 3.97
CA ASN A 226 -4.51 17.90 5.35
C ASN A 226 -6.04 17.74 5.45
N ASP A 227 -6.73 17.54 4.33
CA ASP A 227 -8.17 17.34 4.32
C ASP A 227 -8.52 15.98 4.93
N ALA A 228 -9.65 15.90 5.64
CA ALA A 228 -10.14 14.63 6.16
C ALA A 228 -10.47 13.66 5.01
N LEU A 229 -10.24 12.37 5.24
CA LEU A 229 -10.57 11.32 4.28
C LEU A 229 -12.06 11.32 3.95
N VAL A 230 -12.39 11.16 2.68
CA VAL A 230 -13.77 10.92 2.22
C VAL A 230 -13.87 9.56 1.54
N LYS A 231 -15.07 8.97 1.54
CA LYS A 231 -15.35 7.73 0.79
C LYS A 231 -15.17 8.01 -0.70
N ALA A 232 -14.19 7.36 -1.31
CA ALA A 232 -13.91 7.48 -2.74
C ALA A 232 -14.62 6.40 -3.56
N THR A 233 -14.89 5.24 -2.93
CA THR A 233 -15.68 4.16 -3.53
C THR A 233 -16.72 3.62 -2.53
N GLU A 234 -17.69 2.88 -3.03
CA GLU A 234 -18.40 1.87 -2.22
C GLU A 234 -17.48 0.65 -1.99
N PRO A 235 -17.83 -0.29 -1.08
CA PRO A 235 -17.13 -1.57 -0.99
C PRO A 235 -17.19 -2.34 -2.32
N LEU A 236 -16.03 -2.60 -2.91
CA LEU A 236 -15.90 -3.32 -4.18
C LEU A 236 -15.51 -4.78 -3.89
N ALA A 237 -16.08 -5.72 -4.65
CA ALA A 237 -15.70 -7.13 -4.55
C ALA A 237 -14.21 -7.30 -4.88
N ASN A 238 -13.46 -7.90 -3.96
CA ASN A 238 -12.04 -8.18 -4.11
C ASN A 238 -11.69 -9.38 -3.22
N ASP A 239 -11.21 -10.48 -3.81
CA ASP A 239 -10.80 -11.66 -3.05
C ASP A 239 -9.59 -11.31 -2.16
N LEU A 240 -9.76 -11.39 -0.85
CA LEU A 240 -8.74 -11.11 0.16
C LEU A 240 -8.26 -12.40 0.87
N SER A 241 -8.54 -13.58 0.29
CA SER A 241 -8.21 -14.86 0.90
C SER A 241 -6.72 -15.20 0.87
N GLY A 242 -6.27 -15.92 1.91
CA GLY A 242 -4.90 -16.42 2.02
C GLY A 242 -4.02 -15.70 3.03
N ASN A 243 -4.54 -14.69 3.74
CA ASN A 243 -3.76 -13.81 4.61
C ASN A 243 -2.53 -13.23 3.88
N GLY A 244 -1.63 -12.60 4.60
CA GLY A 244 -0.47 -12.02 3.93
C GLY A 244 0.38 -11.12 4.78
N GLU A 245 1.36 -10.52 4.11
CA GLU A 245 2.25 -9.51 4.66
C GLU A 245 2.07 -8.19 3.90
N PHE A 246 2.01 -7.08 4.64
CA PHE A 246 2.01 -5.75 4.02
C PHE A 246 3.43 -5.36 3.67
N HIS A 247 3.59 -4.69 2.52
CA HIS A 247 4.84 -4.11 2.05
C HIS A 247 4.63 -2.61 1.82
N PHE A 248 5.50 -1.79 2.38
CA PHE A 248 5.52 -0.34 2.20
C PHE A 248 6.89 0.08 1.65
N GLY A 249 6.95 0.51 0.40
CA GLY A 249 8.21 0.99 -0.16
C GLY A 249 8.19 1.10 -1.67
N VAL A 250 9.34 0.95 -2.32
CA VAL A 250 9.46 1.15 -3.76
C VAL A 250 9.94 -0.14 -4.41
N ASN A 251 9.11 -0.69 -5.30
CA ASN A 251 9.47 -1.78 -6.21
C ASN A 251 9.32 -1.31 -7.65
N LYS A 252 10.47 -1.03 -8.29
CA LYS A 252 10.56 -0.56 -9.67
C LYS A 252 10.74 -1.74 -10.62
N ASN A 253 9.77 -1.93 -11.50
CA ASN A 253 9.85 -2.88 -12.61
C ASN A 253 10.69 -2.32 -13.77
N PRO A 254 11.35 -3.20 -14.55
CA PRO A 254 12.06 -2.80 -15.76
C PRO A 254 11.07 -2.40 -16.86
N THR A 255 11.49 -1.57 -17.80
CA THR A 255 10.78 -1.47 -19.10
C THR A 255 11.15 -2.67 -19.97
N ASP A 256 10.34 -2.98 -20.98
CA ASP A 256 10.62 -4.06 -21.93
C ASP A 256 10.91 -5.42 -21.26
N ALA A 257 10.21 -5.69 -20.16
CA ALA A 257 10.42 -6.79 -19.22
C ALA A 257 10.42 -8.21 -19.85
N GLY A 258 9.84 -8.40 -21.03
CA GLY A 258 9.63 -9.72 -21.61
C GLY A 258 8.77 -10.62 -20.72
N ALA A 259 9.09 -11.91 -20.66
CA ALA A 259 8.30 -12.90 -19.89
C ALA A 259 8.72 -13.01 -18.41
N ASP A 260 9.99 -12.77 -18.08
CA ASP A 260 10.49 -12.78 -16.70
C ASP A 260 10.85 -11.35 -16.27
N VAL A 261 9.85 -10.65 -15.74
CA VAL A 261 9.98 -9.27 -15.24
C VAL A 261 11.03 -9.13 -14.13
N LEU A 262 11.35 -10.22 -13.42
CA LEU A 262 12.33 -10.17 -12.34
C LEU A 262 13.76 -10.22 -12.85
N ARG A 263 14.01 -10.71 -14.07
CA ARG A 263 15.38 -10.94 -14.60
C ARG A 263 15.64 -10.35 -15.97
N SER A 264 14.62 -9.90 -16.68
CA SER A 264 14.71 -9.37 -18.05
C SER A 264 14.14 -7.96 -18.15
N GLY A 265 14.56 -7.23 -19.17
CA GLY A 265 14.16 -5.85 -19.42
C GLY A 265 15.24 -4.82 -19.10
N PHE A 266 14.90 -3.56 -19.26
CA PHE A 266 15.80 -2.42 -19.10
C PHE A 266 15.59 -1.74 -17.75
N GLN A 267 16.71 -1.46 -17.08
CA GLN A 267 16.83 -0.56 -15.93
C GLN A 267 17.96 0.42 -16.28
N GLU A 268 17.69 1.70 -16.10
CA GLU A 268 18.74 2.71 -16.16
C GLU A 268 19.68 2.59 -14.95
N SER A 269 20.86 3.19 -15.09
CA SER A 269 21.94 3.16 -14.10
C SER A 269 22.14 4.53 -13.47
N GLY A 270 22.75 4.57 -12.28
CA GLY A 270 22.98 5.79 -11.53
C GLY A 270 21.70 6.31 -10.88
N ILE A 271 20.74 5.44 -10.57
CA ILE A 271 19.47 5.85 -9.99
C ILE A 271 19.58 6.09 -8.49
N LEU A 272 18.84 7.10 -8.04
CA LEU A 272 18.38 7.25 -6.67
C LEU A 272 16.95 7.79 -6.76
N GLU A 273 15.99 6.96 -6.38
CA GLU A 273 14.57 7.27 -6.51
C GLU A 273 13.86 6.92 -5.22
N GLY A 274 12.82 7.66 -4.87
CA GLY A 274 12.12 7.44 -3.61
C GLY A 274 10.68 7.91 -3.60
N VAL A 275 9.96 7.39 -2.61
CA VAL A 275 8.60 7.82 -2.28
C VAL A 275 8.56 8.18 -0.80
N VAL A 276 7.87 9.27 -0.51
CA VAL A 276 7.69 9.75 0.85
C VAL A 276 6.41 9.14 1.44
N TYR A 277 6.55 8.53 2.61
CA TYR A 277 5.48 7.90 3.39
C TYR A 277 5.24 8.64 4.69
N GLY A 278 3.98 8.75 5.07
CA GLY A 278 3.52 9.21 6.38
C GLY A 278 2.30 8.42 6.80
N GLY A 279 1.92 8.50 8.08
CA GLY A 279 0.62 8.01 8.52
C GLY A 279 0.38 6.51 8.33
N ILE A 280 1.43 5.67 8.34
CA ILE A 280 1.30 4.22 8.16
C ILE A 280 0.75 3.60 9.46
N PHE A 281 -0.50 3.15 9.46
CA PHE A 281 -1.04 2.32 10.54
C PHE A 281 -2.20 1.47 10.06
N ILE A 282 -2.54 0.45 10.83
CA ILE A 282 -3.68 -0.43 10.56
C ILE A 282 -4.57 -0.44 11.79
N GLU A 283 -5.82 -0.04 11.64
CA GLU A 283 -6.83 -0.08 12.71
C GLU A 283 -7.78 -1.28 12.55
N ASP A 284 -8.36 -1.70 13.68
CA ASP A 284 -9.48 -2.64 13.66
C ASP A 284 -10.77 -1.88 13.39
N SER A 285 -11.35 -2.09 12.21
CA SER A 285 -12.58 -1.44 11.77
C SER A 285 -13.79 -2.38 11.77
N ALA A 286 -13.73 -3.51 12.48
CA ALA A 286 -14.85 -4.45 12.61
C ALA A 286 -16.12 -3.83 13.22
N SER A 287 -15.97 -2.77 14.03
CA SER A 287 -17.09 -1.98 14.56
C SER A 287 -17.80 -1.16 13.49
N GLY A 288 -17.20 -0.97 12.32
CA GLY A 288 -17.70 -0.12 11.22
C GLY A 288 -17.23 1.33 11.29
N THR A 289 -16.26 1.65 12.15
CA THR A 289 -15.64 2.99 12.22
C THR A 289 -14.31 2.99 11.45
N VAL A 290 -14.09 4.04 10.67
CA VAL A 290 -12.82 4.34 10.01
C VAL A 290 -12.36 5.71 10.49
N THR A 291 -11.10 5.83 10.90
CA THR A 291 -10.51 7.12 11.29
C THR A 291 -10.32 7.98 10.04
N LEU A 292 -10.83 9.22 10.04
CA LEU A 292 -10.76 10.09 8.84
C LEU A 292 -9.75 11.24 8.97
N SER A 293 -9.28 11.53 10.18
CA SER A 293 -8.28 12.57 10.52
C SER A 293 -7.74 12.37 11.93
#